data_AF-A0AAD0LM52-F1
#
_entry.id   AF-A0AAD0LM52-F1
#
_cell.length_a   1.000
_cell.length_b   1.000
_cell.length_c   1.000
_cell.angle_alpha   90.00
_cell.angle_beta   90.00
_cell.angle_gamma   90.00
#
_symmetry.space_group_name_H-M   'P 1'
#
loop_
_entity.id
_entity.type
_entity.pdbx_description
1 polymer ?
#
loop_
_entity_poly.entity_id
_entity_poly.type
_entity_poly.pdbx_seq_one_letter_code
_entity_poly.pdbx_strand_id
1 'polypeptide(L)'
;MGIIKKILLAIVIIAGVLNISRQAHEYGLDIGLQLLTVFILSTAFLWRWASGYLPHIGKSVAITIMMVTMLIARVIVEYAIADHLHVDLVEVIHTSLKYSPWLWLAMFLGSGVKVFFWRWLFAGVRQENRSEVTA
;
A
#
# COMPACT_ATOMS: atom_id res chain seq x y z
N MET A 1 13.34 12.65 13.03
CA MET A 1 12.36 11.57 13.29
C MET A 1 12.82 10.72 14.48
N GLY A 2 11.99 10.59 15.52
CA GLY A 2 12.34 9.86 16.75
C GLY A 2 12.54 8.35 16.55
N ILE A 3 13.27 7.70 17.46
CA ILE A 3 13.65 6.28 17.39
C ILE A 3 12.43 5.35 17.27
N ILE A 4 11.38 5.60 18.06
CA ILE A 4 10.13 4.81 18.04
C ILE A 4 9.49 4.82 16.64
N LYS A 5 9.45 5.98 15.98
CA LYS A 5 8.88 6.10 14.63
C LYS A 5 9.71 5.35 13.58
N LYS A 6 11.04 5.31 13.74
CA LYS A 6 11.94 4.52 12.87
C LYS A 6 11.72 3.03 13.04
N ILE A 7 11.57 2.55 14.29
CA ILE A 7 11.28 1.14 14.58
C ILE A 7 9.91 0.73 14.00
N LEU A 8 8.87 1.54 14.22
CA LEU A 8 7.54 1.28 13.66
C LEU A 8 7.56 1.21 12.13
N LEU A 9 8.31 2.11 11.47
CA LEU A 9 8.48 2.06 10.02
C LEU A 9 9.15 0.76 9.58
N ALA A 10 10.22 0.36 10.25
CA ALA A 10 10.92 -0.88 9.95
C ALA A 10 10.00 -2.10 10.09
N ILE A 11 9.20 -2.17 11.16
CA ILE A 11 8.22 -3.24 11.38
C ILE A 11 7.19 -3.30 10.24
N VAL A 12 6.64 -2.15 9.83
CA VAL A 12 5.65 -2.10 8.73
C VAL A 12 6.27 -2.55 7.41
N ILE A 13 7.52 -2.17 7.13
CA ILE A 13 8.22 -2.59 5.93
C ILE A 13 8.49 -4.09 5.95
N ILE A 14 9.02 -4.62 7.06
CA ILE A 14 9.32 -6.04 7.24
C ILE A 14 8.04 -6.88 7.10
N ALA A 15 6.95 -6.49 7.77
CA ALA A 15 5.66 -7.18 7.66
C ALA A 15 5.14 -7.19 6.21
N GLY A 16 5.30 -6.07 5.49
CA GLY A 16 4.95 -5.97 4.07
C GLY A 16 5.76 -6.94 3.21
N VAL A 17 7.08 -6.94 3.38
CA VAL A 17 7.99 -7.83 2.63
C VAL A 17 7.72 -9.30 2.95
N LEU A 18 7.53 -9.67 4.22
CA LEU A 18 7.21 -11.05 4.62
C LEU A 18 5.92 -11.55 3.98
N ASN A 19 4.88 -10.70 3.91
CA ASN A 19 3.64 -11.07 3.26
C ASN A 19 3.82 -11.27 1.73
N ILE A 20 4.65 -10.45 1.09
CA ILE A 20 4.97 -10.60 -0.34
C ILE A 20 5.78 -11.88 -0.57
N SER A 21 6.78 -12.17 0.27
CA SER A 21 7.56 -13.41 0.19
C SER A 21 6.67 -14.64 0.35
N ARG A 22 5.68 -14.60 1.25
CA ARG A 22 4.70 -15.68 1.40
C ARG A 22 3.89 -15.88 0.12
N GLN A 23 3.39 -14.81 -0.48
CA GLN A 23 2.63 -14.88 -1.73
C GLN A 23 3.49 -15.32 -2.92
N ALA A 24 4.77 -14.93 -2.94
CA ALA A 24 5.73 -15.40 -3.95
C ALA A 24 5.98 -16.92 -3.85
N HIS A 25 5.99 -17.46 -2.63
CA HIS A 25 6.10 -18.89 -2.40
C HIS A 25 4.81 -19.65 -2.77
N GLU A 26 3.65 -19.05 -2.54
CA GLU A 26 2.35 -19.69 -2.77
C GLU A 26 1.92 -19.64 -4.25
N TYR A 27 2.12 -18.51 -4.92
CA TYR A 27 1.63 -18.25 -6.27
C TYR A 27 2.73 -18.06 -7.32
N GLY A 28 3.99 -18.24 -6.94
CA GLY A 28 5.13 -18.11 -7.83
C GLY A 28 5.81 -16.73 -7.81
N LEU A 29 7.06 -16.72 -8.29
CA LEU A 29 7.95 -15.55 -8.22
C LEU A 29 7.42 -14.35 -9.00
N ASP A 30 6.75 -14.55 -10.14
CA ASP A 30 6.22 -13.44 -10.96
C ASP A 30 5.19 -12.60 -10.19
N ILE A 31 4.20 -13.26 -9.56
CA ILE A 31 3.22 -12.60 -8.68
C ILE A 31 3.90 -11.88 -7.53
N GLY A 32 4.89 -12.52 -6.90
CA GLY A 32 5.71 -11.91 -5.86
C GLY A 32 6.40 -10.62 -6.33
N LEU A 33 6.95 -10.61 -7.54
CA LEU A 33 7.69 -9.49 -8.12
C LEU A 33 6.76 -8.33 -8.51
N GLN A 34 5.57 -8.64 -9.02
CA GLN A 34 4.52 -7.66 -9.30
C GLN A 34 4.06 -6.98 -8.00
N LEU A 35 3.78 -7.76 -6.95
CA LEU A 35 3.40 -7.24 -5.63
C LEU A 35 4.52 -6.43 -4.98
N LEU A 36 5.78 -6.86 -5.13
CA LEU A 36 6.95 -6.13 -4.66
C LEU A 36 7.07 -4.77 -5.34
N THR A 37 6.89 -4.72 -6.66
CA THR A 37 6.88 -3.48 -7.44
C THR A 37 5.82 -2.51 -6.92
N VAL A 38 4.58 -2.98 -6.75
CA VAL A 38 3.48 -2.17 -6.22
C VAL A 38 3.79 -1.69 -4.79
N PHE A 39 4.37 -2.55 -3.96
CA PHE A 39 4.75 -2.21 -2.60
C PHE A 39 5.80 -1.10 -2.56
N ILE A 40 6.88 -1.22 -3.35
CA ILE A 40 7.96 -0.22 -3.43
C ILE A 40 7.41 1.10 -3.95
N LEU A 41 6.63 1.09 -5.04
CA LEU A 41 6.03 2.31 -5.61
C LEU A 41 5.10 3.01 -4.60
N SER A 42 4.23 2.25 -3.91
CA SER A 42 3.33 2.81 -2.90
C SER A 42 4.09 3.41 -1.72
N THR A 43 5.18 2.77 -1.31
CA THR A 43 6.01 3.18 -0.17
C THR A 43 6.83 4.43 -0.52
N ALA A 44 7.42 4.46 -1.72
CA ALA A 44 8.16 5.62 -2.23
C ALA A 44 7.23 6.84 -2.40
N PHE A 45 6.04 6.64 -2.95
CA PHE A 45 5.03 7.70 -3.06
C PHE A 45 4.65 8.24 -1.68
N LEU A 46 4.29 7.36 -0.74
CA LEU A 46 3.90 7.78 0.61
C LEU A 46 5.03 8.48 1.35
N TRP A 47 6.28 8.04 1.16
CA TRP A 47 7.46 8.70 1.70
C TRP A 47 7.54 10.14 1.19
N ARG A 48 7.58 10.34 -0.14
CA ARG A 48 7.71 11.67 -0.75
C ARG A 48 6.54 12.58 -0.40
N TRP A 49 5.33 12.04 -0.37
CA TRP A 49 4.13 12.77 0.02
C TRP A 49 4.15 13.16 1.50
N ALA A 50 4.41 12.21 2.40
CA ALA A 50 4.34 12.44 3.84
C ALA A 50 5.44 13.40 4.32
N SER A 51 6.65 13.30 3.77
CA SER A 51 7.77 14.21 4.05
C SER A 51 7.60 15.62 3.46
N GLY A 52 6.61 15.83 2.59
CA GLY A 52 6.26 17.17 2.10
C GLY A 52 6.88 17.56 0.75
N TYR A 53 7.60 16.67 0.08
CA TYR A 53 8.16 16.91 -1.27
C TYR A 53 7.10 17.03 -2.37
N LEU A 54 5.86 16.61 -2.12
CA LEU A 54 4.73 16.72 -3.04
C LEU A 54 3.65 17.65 -2.47
N PRO A 55 3.91 18.97 -2.37
CA PRO A 55 3.00 19.92 -1.72
C PRO A 55 1.67 20.09 -2.48
N HIS A 56 1.66 19.83 -3.79
CA HIS A 56 0.48 19.93 -4.67
C HIS A 56 -0.54 18.80 -4.41
N ILE A 57 -0.11 17.70 -3.80
CA ILE A 57 -0.97 16.53 -3.58
C ILE A 57 -1.65 16.66 -2.21
N GLY A 58 -2.94 17.02 -2.25
CA GLY A 58 -3.81 17.04 -1.09
C GLY A 58 -3.99 15.65 -0.46
N LYS A 59 -4.51 15.61 0.78
CA LYS A 59 -4.75 14.33 1.48
C LYS A 59 -5.74 13.43 0.75
N SER A 60 -6.82 14.01 0.22
CA SER A 60 -7.83 13.26 -0.55
C SER A 60 -7.21 12.56 -1.75
N VAL A 61 -6.41 13.29 -2.53
CA VAL A 61 -5.70 12.75 -3.70
C VAL A 61 -4.74 11.64 -3.29
N ALA A 62 -3.99 11.80 -2.19
CA ALA A 62 -3.12 10.74 -1.68
C ALA A 62 -3.89 9.47 -1.25
N ILE A 63 -5.07 9.63 -0.64
CA ILE A 63 -5.97 8.52 -0.32
C ILE A 63 -6.45 7.83 -1.59
N THR A 64 -6.91 8.58 -2.60
CA THR A 64 -7.35 8.03 -3.88
C THR A 64 -6.23 7.24 -4.58
N ILE A 65 -5.01 7.79 -4.62
CA ILE A 65 -3.84 7.08 -5.19
C ILE A 65 -3.58 5.77 -4.42
N MET A 66 -3.67 5.79 -3.08
CA MET A 66 -3.52 4.56 -2.29
C MET A 66 -4.65 3.56 -2.51
N MET A 67 -5.90 4.01 -2.68
CA MET A 67 -7.04 3.14 -3.03
C MET A 67 -6.78 2.44 -4.36
N VAL A 68 -6.39 3.19 -5.40
CA VAL A 68 -6.07 2.63 -6.72
C VAL A 68 -4.90 1.65 -6.63
N THR A 69 -3.87 1.99 -5.87
CA THR A 69 -2.69 1.10 -5.72
C THR A 69 -3.05 -0.19 -4.99
N MET A 70 -3.91 -0.12 -3.96
CA MET A 70 -4.42 -1.31 -3.26
C MET A 70 -5.34 -2.14 -4.16
N LEU A 71 -6.15 -1.50 -5.01
CA LEU A 71 -6.98 -2.19 -5.99
C LEU A 71 -6.11 -2.98 -6.99
N ILE A 72 -5.06 -2.36 -7.52
CA ILE A 72 -4.10 -3.04 -8.41
C ILE A 72 -3.46 -4.23 -7.70
N ALA A 73 -2.97 -4.04 -6.47
CA ALA A 73 -2.40 -5.13 -5.68
C ALA A 73 -3.41 -6.27 -5.49
N ARG A 74 -4.68 -5.95 -5.21
CA ARG A 74 -5.73 -6.97 -5.03
C ARG A 74 -5.99 -7.75 -6.31
N VAL A 75 -6.11 -7.08 -7.45
CA VAL A 75 -6.35 -7.72 -8.74
C VAL A 75 -5.20 -8.68 -9.08
N ILE A 76 -3.96 -8.32 -8.75
CA ILE A 76 -2.80 -9.23 -8.90
C ILE A 76 -2.99 -10.51 -8.07
N VAL A 77 -3.45 -10.39 -6.82
CA VAL A 77 -3.73 -11.57 -5.97
C VAL A 77 -4.90 -12.39 -6.50
N GLU A 78 -5.98 -11.75 -6.94
CA GLU A 78 -7.15 -12.45 -7.48
C GLU A 78 -6.83 -13.15 -8.80
N TYR A 79 -5.97 -12.56 -9.63
CA TYR A 79 -5.39 -13.20 -10.81
C TYR A 79 -4.56 -14.43 -10.44
N ALA A 80 -3.70 -14.31 -9.42
CA ALA A 80 -2.91 -15.44 -8.94
C ALA A 80 -3.78 -16.61 -8.43
N ILE A 81 -4.88 -16.30 -7.74
CA ILE A 81 -5.86 -17.30 -7.28
C ILE A 81 -6.58 -17.94 -8.47
N ALA A 82 -7.00 -17.13 -9.46
CA ALA A 82 -7.68 -17.60 -10.66
C ALA A 82 -6.80 -18.57 -11.46
N ASP A 83 -5.53 -18.21 -11.66
CA ASP A 83 -4.54 -19.05 -12.32
C ASP A 83 -4.30 -20.36 -11.55
N HIS A 84 -4.14 -20.28 -10.23
CA HIS A 84 -3.91 -21.44 -9.36
C HIS A 84 -5.12 -22.41 -9.32
N LEU A 85 -6.34 -21.88 -9.37
CA LEU A 85 -7.58 -22.67 -9.35
C LEU A 85 -8.08 -23.05 -10.76
N HIS A 86 -7.41 -22.59 -11.83
CA HIS A 86 -7.83 -22.76 -13.22
C HIS A 86 -9.27 -22.30 -13.51
N VAL A 87 -9.67 -21.19 -12.89
CA VAL A 87 -11.00 -20.58 -13.05
C VAL A 87 -10.87 -19.17 -13.63
N ASP A 88 -11.98 -18.62 -14.14
CA ASP A 88 -11.97 -17.27 -14.69
C ASP A 88 -11.75 -16.22 -13.60
N LEU A 89 -10.91 -15.21 -13.90
CA LEU A 89 -10.64 -14.08 -13.01
C LEU A 89 -11.94 -13.37 -12.57
N VAL A 90 -12.88 -13.20 -13.50
CA VAL A 90 -14.17 -12.56 -13.21
C VAL A 90 -14.98 -13.37 -12.20
N GLU A 91 -14.89 -14.71 -12.26
CA GLU A 91 -15.55 -15.59 -11.31
C GLU A 91 -14.94 -15.47 -9.91
N VAL A 92 -13.61 -15.37 -9.80
CA VAL A 92 -12.91 -15.14 -8.53
C VAL A 92 -13.29 -13.78 -7.94
N ILE A 93 -13.27 -12.71 -8.74
CA ILE A 93 -13.67 -11.37 -8.31
C ILE A 93 -15.12 -11.37 -7.82
N HIS A 94 -16.03 -11.93 -8.63
CA HIS A 94 -17.46 -11.99 -8.30
C HIS A 94 -17.70 -12.79 -7.02
N THR A 95 -17.04 -13.94 -6.86
CA THR A 95 -17.10 -14.78 -5.67
C THR A 95 -16.54 -14.05 -4.44
N SER A 96 -15.39 -13.38 -4.57
CA SER A 96 -14.81 -12.59 -3.48
C SER A 96 -15.72 -11.44 -3.05
N LEU A 97 -16.39 -10.77 -3.98
CA LEU A 97 -17.33 -9.69 -3.68
C LEU A 97 -18.60 -10.21 -3.01
N LYS A 98 -19.12 -11.35 -3.47
CA LYS A 98 -20.35 -11.94 -2.97
C LYS A 98 -20.19 -12.50 -1.55
N TYR A 99 -19.10 -13.21 -1.28
CA TYR A 99 -18.90 -13.91 0.00
C TYR A 99 -17.99 -13.16 0.97
N SER A 100 -17.22 -12.17 0.50
CA SER A 100 -16.31 -11.40 1.35
C SER A 100 -16.25 -9.91 0.98
N PRO A 101 -17.40 -9.21 0.93
CA PRO A 101 -17.45 -7.77 0.64
C PRO A 101 -16.69 -6.96 1.69
N TRP A 102 -16.56 -7.48 2.91
CA TRP A 102 -15.80 -6.83 3.97
C TRP A 102 -14.31 -6.71 3.66
N LEU A 103 -13.72 -7.65 2.91
CA LEU A 103 -12.32 -7.53 2.47
C LEU A 103 -12.14 -6.33 1.54
N TRP A 104 -13.12 -6.08 0.67
CA TRP A 104 -13.15 -4.94 -0.22
C TRP A 104 -13.27 -3.62 0.55
N LEU A 105 -14.16 -3.57 1.54
CA LEU A 105 -14.27 -2.39 2.40
C LEU A 105 -13.02 -2.16 3.26
N ALA A 106 -12.41 -3.23 3.79
CA ALA A 106 -11.20 -3.16 4.58
C ALA A 106 -10.01 -2.60 3.78
N MET A 107 -9.92 -2.88 2.47
CA MET A 107 -8.93 -2.25 1.60
C MET A 107 -9.14 -0.73 1.50
N PHE A 108 -10.38 -0.28 1.32
CA PHE A 108 -10.69 1.15 1.28
C PHE A 108 -10.35 1.84 2.59
N LEU A 109 -10.76 1.27 3.73
CA LEU A 109 -10.43 1.82 5.05
C LEU A 109 -8.91 1.78 5.31
N GLY A 110 -8.25 0.68 4.91
CA GLY A 110 -6.81 0.47 5.05
C GLY A 110 -5.99 1.51 4.30
N SER A 111 -6.45 1.95 3.13
CA SER A 111 -5.79 3.03 2.37
C SER A 111 -5.77 4.35 3.14
N GLY A 112 -6.89 4.73 3.76
CA GLY A 112 -7.01 5.95 4.56
C GLY A 112 -6.15 5.89 5.82
N VAL A 113 -6.21 4.76 6.54
CA VAL A 113 -5.36 4.50 7.72
C VAL A 113 -3.88 4.57 7.34
N LYS A 114 -3.48 3.97 6.21
CA LYS A 114 -2.10 4.00 5.72
C LYS A 114 -1.62 5.43 5.45
N VAL A 115 -2.41 6.24 4.74
CA VAL A 115 -2.07 7.65 4.47
C VAL A 115 -1.94 8.46 5.76
N PHE A 116 -2.87 8.28 6.71
CA PHE A 116 -2.82 8.98 7.99
C PHE A 116 -1.60 8.57 8.82
N PHE A 117 -1.33 7.26 8.90
CA PHE A 117 -0.18 6.70 9.61
C PHE A 117 1.14 7.26 9.05
N TRP A 118 1.32 7.27 7.73
CA TRP A 118 2.52 7.83 7.10
C TRP A 118 2.66 9.33 7.37
N ARG A 119 1.57 10.10 7.29
CA ARG A 119 1.59 11.52 7.62
C ARG A 119 2.01 11.78 9.07
N TRP A 120 1.53 10.97 10.00
CA TRP A 120 1.91 11.06 11.41
C TRP A 120 3.38 10.67 11.63
N LEU A 121 3.85 9.63 10.94
CA LEU A 121 5.22 9.14 11.03
C LEU A 121 6.24 10.19 10.58
N PHE A 122 5.93 10.93 9.50
CA PHE A 122 6.79 11.98 8.93
C PHE A 122 6.45 13.41 9.37
N ALA A 123 5.53 13.60 10.31
CA ALA A 123 5.07 14.95 10.70
C ALA A 123 6.21 15.93 11.07
N GLY A 124 7.25 15.45 11.77
CA GLY A 124 8.41 16.27 12.12
C GLY A 124 9.30 16.62 10.92
N VAL A 125 9.54 15.66 10.02
CA VAL A 125 10.31 15.88 8.78
C VAL A 125 9.58 16.86 7.85
N ARG A 126 8.26 16.78 7.81
CA ARG A 126 7.42 17.71 7.04
C ARG A 126 7.48 19.15 7.56
N GLN A 127 7.62 19.35 8.87
CA GLN A 127 7.75 20.69 9.44
C GLN A 127 9.08 21.31 9.05
N GLU A 128 10.18 20.56 9.19
CA GLU A 128 11.54 20.95 8.81
C GLU A 128 11.63 21.33 7.32
N ASN A 129 11.14 20.47 6.43
CA ASN A 129 11.11 20.73 4.99
C ASN A 129 10.21 21.92 4.60
N ARG A 130 9.20 22.27 5.41
CA ARG A 130 8.38 23.46 5.16
C ARG A 130 9.08 24.74 5.57
N SER A 131 9.80 24.73 6.69
CA SER A 131 10.56 25.89 7.16
C SER A 131 11.68 26.27 6.18
N GLU A 132 12.36 25.28 5.59
CA GLU A 132 13.41 25.52 4.58
C GLU A 132 12.87 26.14 3.27
N VAL A 133 11.63 25.82 2.89
CA VAL A 133 11.00 26.38 1.67
C VAL A 133 10.50 27.81 1.88
N THR A 134 10.32 28.24 3.13
CA THR A 134 9.82 29.58 3.50
C THR A 134 10.90 30.55 3.99
N ALA A 135 12.14 30.08 4.12
CA ALA A 135 13.32 30.89 4.46
C ALA A 135 14.02 31.40 3.20
#